data_AF-A0A963VMY3-F1
#
_entry.id   AF-A0A963VMY3-F1
#
_cell.length_a   1.000
_cell.length_b   1.000
_cell.length_c   1.000
_cell.angle_alpha   90.00
_cell.angle_beta   90.00
_cell.angle_gamma   90.00
#
_symmetry.space_group_name_H-M   'P 1'
#
loop_
_entity.id
_entity.type
_entity.pdbx_description
1 polymer ?
#
loop_
_entity_poly.entity_id
_entity_poly.type
_entity_poly.pdbx_seq_one_letter_code
_entity_poly.pdbx_strand_id
1 'polypeptide(L)'
;EVVEFFWYNCRFCNAFEPMLEAWSARLPKDVVLRRVPAGFRDEFVPQQRLYYALQAMGELERLHAKVFAAIHDDRVDLSRGANIVQWVGRQGVDQARFAAHYGSPEVQQAVSAATRLQDAYGVEGVPAMGVAGRFYTDGTIATTMQRALQVVDYLLAEVRSGR
;
A
#
# COMPACT_ATOMS: atom_id res chain seq x y z
N GLU A 1 -8.95 8.44 -9.63
CA GLU A 1 -8.11 7.48 -8.88
C GLU A 1 -7.11 8.25 -8.05
N VAL A 2 -6.89 7.82 -6.81
CA VAL A 2 -5.74 8.19 -5.99
C VAL A 2 -4.98 6.91 -5.66
N VAL A 3 -3.66 6.97 -5.74
CA VAL A 3 -2.77 5.85 -5.44
C VAL A 3 -1.94 6.20 -4.22
N GLU A 4 -1.90 5.32 -3.23
CA GLU A 4 -0.89 5.38 -2.17
C GLU A 4 0.23 4.40 -2.51
N PHE A 5 1.48 4.88 -2.48
CA PHE A 5 2.67 4.04 -2.47
C PHE A 5 3.18 3.91 -1.04
N PHE A 6 3.29 2.68 -0.55
CA PHE A 6 3.66 2.42 0.85
C PHE A 6 4.59 1.21 0.98
N TRP A 7 5.18 1.03 2.16
CA TRP A 7 5.90 -0.18 2.52
C TRP A 7 5.62 -0.55 3.98
N TYR A 8 5.32 -1.81 4.26
CA TYR A 8 4.89 -2.22 5.61
C TYR A 8 5.97 -2.04 6.69
N ASN A 9 7.26 -2.05 6.34
CA ASN A 9 8.33 -1.73 7.30
C ASN A 9 8.60 -0.22 7.45
N CYS A 10 7.97 0.64 6.66
CA CYS A 10 8.20 2.08 6.74
C CYS A 10 7.44 2.67 7.93
N ARG A 11 8.19 3.17 8.92
CA ARG A 11 7.62 3.87 10.10
C ARG A 11 6.72 5.05 9.71
N PHE A 12 7.07 5.78 8.67
CA PHE A 12 6.26 6.91 8.20
C PHE A 12 4.96 6.45 7.53
N CYS A 13 4.95 5.32 6.83
CA CYS A 13 3.72 4.71 6.30
C CYS A 13 2.80 4.28 7.44
N ASN A 14 3.33 3.56 8.43
CA ASN A 14 2.55 3.16 9.61
C ASN A 14 1.93 4.34 10.37
N ALA A 15 2.70 5.42 10.56
CA ALA A 15 2.20 6.63 11.21
C ALA A 15 1.16 7.38 10.36
N PHE A 16 1.21 7.21 9.03
CA PHE A 16 0.28 7.83 8.09
C PHE A 16 -1.04 7.07 7.96
N GLU A 17 -1.03 5.74 8.12
CA GLU A 17 -2.19 4.88 7.89
C GLU A 17 -3.49 5.35 8.58
N PRO A 18 -3.51 5.72 9.88
CA PRO A 18 -4.74 6.20 10.52
C PRO A 18 -5.28 7.49 9.91
N MET A 19 -4.38 8.37 9.44
CA MET A 19 -4.74 9.62 8.77
C MET A 19 -5.31 9.35 7.38
N LEU A 20 -4.69 8.42 6.64
CA LEU A 20 -5.14 8.02 5.32
C LEU A 20 -6.52 7.34 5.38
N GLU A 21 -6.74 6.45 6.34
CA GLU A 21 -8.05 5.81 6.56
C GLU A 21 -9.16 6.83 6.88
N ALA A 22 -8.87 7.78 7.78
CA ALA A 22 -9.83 8.84 8.10
C ALA A 22 -10.11 9.77 6.90
N TRP A 23 -9.15 9.95 6.00
CA TRP A 23 -9.32 10.71 4.76
C TRP A 23 -10.08 9.90 3.69
N SER A 24 -9.74 8.63 3.50
CA SER A 24 -10.36 7.75 2.50
C SER A 24 -11.85 7.57 2.75
N ALA A 25 -12.27 7.48 4.02
CA ALA A 25 -13.66 7.38 4.43
C ALA A 25 -14.52 8.60 4.03
N ARG A 26 -13.90 9.73 3.70
CA ARG A 26 -14.56 10.98 3.30
C ARG A 26 -14.53 11.20 1.79
N LEU A 27 -13.93 10.29 1.03
CA LEU A 27 -13.81 10.44 -0.42
C LEU A 27 -15.18 10.41 -1.12
N PRO A 28 -15.36 11.21 -2.17
CA PRO A 28 -16.49 11.09 -3.08
C PRO A 28 -16.56 9.69 -3.72
N LYS A 29 -17.77 9.23 -4.05
CA LYS A 29 -18.00 7.89 -4.66
C LYS A 29 -17.30 7.69 -6.02
N ASP A 30 -17.00 8.78 -6.72
CA ASP A 30 -16.25 8.79 -7.98
C ASP A 30 -14.72 8.72 -7.80
N VAL A 31 -14.23 8.72 -6.56
CA VAL A 31 -12.81 8.61 -6.24
C VAL A 31 -12.52 7.27 -5.57
N VAL A 32 -11.61 6.51 -6.16
CA VAL A 32 -11.10 5.25 -5.59
C VAL A 32 -9.68 5.49 -5.09
N LEU A 33 -9.43 5.13 -3.83
CA LEU A 33 -8.09 4.99 -3.27
C LEU A 33 -7.58 3.57 -3.55
N ARG A 34 -6.42 3.47 -4.21
CA ARG A 34 -5.71 2.20 -4.43
C ARG A 34 -4.39 2.23 -3.69
N ARG A 35 -4.15 1.25 -2.82
CA ARG A 35 -2.85 1.08 -2.16
C ARG A 35 -1.95 0.19 -2.99
N VAL A 36 -0.68 0.57 -3.10
CA VAL A 36 0.32 -0.07 -3.93
C VAL A 36 1.60 -0.23 -3.10
N PRO A 37 1.98 -1.46 -2.72
CA PRO A 37 3.21 -1.68 -1.98
C PRO A 37 4.40 -1.42 -2.92
N ALA A 38 5.29 -0.53 -2.50
CA ALA A 38 6.49 -0.16 -3.25
C ALA A 38 7.48 -1.32 -3.35
N GLY A 39 8.27 -1.33 -4.42
CA GLY A 39 9.24 -2.36 -4.76
C GLY A 39 10.56 -1.77 -5.27
N PHE A 40 11.24 -0.96 -4.45
CA PHE A 40 12.53 -0.35 -4.80
C PHE A 40 13.69 -1.36 -4.87
N ARG A 41 13.58 -2.46 -4.12
CA ARG A 41 14.62 -3.48 -3.95
C ARG A 41 13.98 -4.85 -3.76
N ASP A 42 14.72 -5.91 -4.03
CA ASP A 42 14.21 -7.30 -3.89
C ASP A 42 13.72 -7.63 -2.47
N GLU A 43 14.27 -6.98 -1.44
CA GLU A 43 13.83 -7.13 -0.04
C GLU A 43 12.39 -6.63 0.22
N PHE A 44 11.80 -5.84 -0.68
CA PHE A 44 10.43 -5.35 -0.59
C PHE A 44 9.42 -6.37 -1.13
N VAL A 45 9.85 -7.20 -2.08
CA VAL A 45 9.00 -8.15 -2.82
C VAL A 45 8.20 -9.07 -1.89
N PRO A 46 8.75 -9.62 -0.78
CA PRO A 46 7.97 -10.43 0.14
C PRO A 46 6.73 -9.71 0.69
N GLN A 47 6.86 -8.42 1.00
CA GLN A 47 5.76 -7.61 1.53
C GLN A 47 4.78 -7.15 0.44
N GLN A 48 5.25 -6.96 -0.80
CA GLN A 48 4.36 -6.75 -1.94
C GLN A 48 3.49 -7.99 -2.19
N ARG A 49 4.10 -9.19 -2.16
CA ARG A 49 3.37 -10.46 -2.28
C ARG A 49 2.39 -10.67 -1.14
N LEU A 50 2.75 -10.32 0.09
CA LEU A 50 1.84 -10.35 1.24
C LEU A 50 0.58 -9.53 0.96
N TYR A 51 0.73 -8.26 0.56
CA TYR A 51 -0.40 -7.38 0.27
C TYR A 51 -1.32 -7.99 -0.80
N TYR A 52 -0.77 -8.40 -1.95
CA TYR A 52 -1.57 -8.91 -3.06
C TYR A 52 -2.16 -10.30 -2.78
N ALA A 53 -1.49 -11.15 -2.01
CA ALA A 53 -2.05 -12.43 -1.57
C ALA A 53 -3.25 -12.22 -0.64
N LEU A 54 -3.15 -11.29 0.32
CA LEU A 54 -4.30 -10.93 1.17
C LEU A 54 -5.44 -10.32 0.35
N GLN A 55 -5.12 -9.50 -0.65
CA GLN A 55 -6.12 -8.92 -1.55
C GLN A 55 -6.85 -10.01 -2.35
N ALA A 56 -6.13 -10.95 -2.96
CA ALA A 56 -6.71 -12.05 -3.72
C ALA A 56 -7.58 -12.98 -2.86
N MET A 57 -7.29 -13.05 -1.56
CA MET A 57 -8.07 -13.84 -0.59
C MET A 57 -9.24 -13.09 0.04
N GLY A 58 -9.39 -11.78 -0.22
CA GLY A 58 -10.41 -10.95 0.44
C GLY A 58 -10.11 -10.68 1.93
N GLU A 59 -8.88 -10.89 2.38
CA GLU A 59 -8.45 -10.74 3.78
C GLU A 59 -7.78 -9.39 4.04
N LEU A 60 -7.58 -8.57 2.99
CA LEU A 60 -6.83 -7.33 3.08
C LEU A 60 -7.45 -6.33 4.07
N GLU A 61 -8.76 -6.07 4.00
CA GLU A 61 -9.43 -5.13 4.91
C GLU A 61 -9.26 -5.50 6.39
N ARG A 62 -9.28 -6.81 6.69
CA ARG A 62 -9.14 -7.32 8.06
C ARG A 62 -7.70 -7.30 8.57
N LEU A 63 -6.74 -7.53 7.68
CA LEU A 63 -5.35 -7.81 8.06
C LEU A 63 -4.37 -6.68 7.74
N HIS A 64 -4.71 -5.72 6.89
CA HIS A 64 -3.79 -4.65 6.48
C HIS A 64 -3.20 -3.89 7.68
N ALA A 65 -4.05 -3.34 8.55
CA ALA A 65 -3.60 -2.65 9.76
C ALA A 65 -2.88 -3.59 10.75
N LYS A 66 -3.25 -4.87 10.79
CA LYS A 66 -2.58 -5.87 11.65
C LYS A 66 -1.17 -6.19 11.17
N VAL A 67 -0.91 -6.16 9.86
CA VAL A 67 0.45 -6.35 9.32
C VAL A 67 1.35 -5.22 9.81
N PHE A 68 0.88 -3.97 9.73
CA PHE A 68 1.59 -2.81 10.25
C PHE A 68 1.86 -2.93 11.76
N ALA A 69 0.83 -3.23 12.56
CA ALA A 69 0.98 -3.41 14.01
C ALA A 69 1.97 -4.54 14.35
N ALA A 70 1.89 -5.67 13.63
CA ALA A 70 2.80 -6.79 13.84
C ALA A 70 4.27 -6.40 13.63
N ILE A 71 4.56 -5.58 12.62
CA ILE A 71 5.93 -5.13 12.32
C ILE A 71 6.40 -4.06 13.31
N HIS A 72 5.57 -3.05 13.56
CA HIS A 72 6.00 -1.85 14.28
C HIS A 72 5.86 -1.96 15.80
N ASP A 73 4.80 -2.60 16.27
CA ASP A 73 4.47 -2.72 17.69
C ASP A 73 5.02 -4.04 18.24
N ASP A 74 4.67 -5.16 17.58
CA ASP A 74 5.04 -6.50 18.05
C ASP A 74 6.43 -6.96 17.57
N ARG A 75 7.10 -6.17 16.71
CA ARG A 75 8.45 -6.44 16.16
C ARG A 75 8.58 -7.80 15.46
N VAL A 76 7.51 -8.25 14.82
CA VAL A 76 7.50 -9.48 14.00
C VAL A 76 8.27 -9.24 12.71
N ASP A 77 9.28 -10.08 12.44
CA ASP A 77 10.02 -10.06 11.18
C ASP A 77 9.16 -10.64 10.03
N LEU A 78 8.51 -9.75 9.27
CA LEU A 78 7.78 -10.08 8.04
C LEU A 78 8.59 -9.75 6.77
N SER A 79 9.93 -9.83 6.83
CA SER A 79 10.79 -9.66 5.64
C SER A 79 10.90 -10.91 4.77
N ARG A 80 10.49 -12.08 5.28
CA ARG A 80 10.67 -13.38 4.62
C ARG A 80 9.34 -14.10 4.45
N GLY A 81 9.14 -14.70 3.28
CA GLY A 81 7.91 -15.42 2.94
C GLY A 81 7.50 -16.49 3.95
N ALA A 82 8.44 -17.25 4.50
CA ALA A 82 8.15 -18.25 5.52
C ALA A 82 7.55 -17.65 6.80
N ASN A 83 8.12 -16.54 7.29
CA ASN A 83 7.60 -15.82 8.46
C ASN A 83 6.22 -15.22 8.17
N ILE A 84 6.02 -14.71 6.95
CA ILE A 84 4.75 -14.16 6.49
C ILE A 84 3.66 -15.24 6.53
N VAL A 85 3.88 -16.39 5.90
CA VAL A 85 2.92 -17.51 5.88
C VAL A 85 2.57 -17.94 7.31
N GLN A 86 3.58 -18.07 8.17
CA GLN A 86 3.37 -18.45 9.57
C GLN A 86 2.54 -17.40 10.33
N TRP A 87 2.84 -16.11 10.17
CA TRP A 87 2.11 -15.03 10.82
C TRP A 87 0.67 -14.97 10.35
N VAL A 88 0.43 -15.05 9.04
CA VAL A 88 -0.93 -15.08 8.45
C VAL A 88 -1.74 -16.26 8.99
N GLY A 89 -1.11 -17.42 9.18
CA GLY A 89 -1.72 -18.57 9.84
C GLY A 89 -2.20 -18.28 11.26
N ARG A 90 -1.41 -17.54 12.06
CA ARG A 90 -1.83 -17.12 13.41
C ARG A 90 -3.00 -16.14 13.41
N GLN A 91 -3.26 -15.46 12.29
CA GLN A 91 -4.41 -14.57 12.12
C GLN A 91 -5.70 -15.30 11.70
N GLY A 92 -5.69 -16.64 11.66
CA GLY A 92 -6.85 -17.48 11.33
C GLY A 92 -7.06 -17.71 9.83
N VAL A 93 -6.06 -17.40 9.00
CA VAL A 93 -6.10 -17.70 7.56
C VAL A 93 -5.49 -19.07 7.30
N ASP A 94 -6.06 -19.84 6.37
CA ASP A 94 -5.49 -21.12 5.94
C ASP A 94 -4.10 -20.93 5.32
N GLN A 95 -3.08 -21.50 5.95
CA GLN A 95 -1.68 -21.31 5.54
C GLN A 95 -1.39 -21.90 4.15
N ALA A 96 -1.98 -23.05 3.81
CA ALA A 96 -1.74 -23.71 2.54
C ALA A 96 -2.34 -22.90 1.39
N ARG A 97 -3.57 -22.41 1.56
CA ARG A 97 -4.25 -21.53 0.63
C ARG A 97 -3.51 -20.20 0.49
N PHE A 98 -3.06 -19.60 1.60
CA PHE A 98 -2.27 -18.38 1.54
C PHE A 98 -0.94 -18.59 0.81
N ALA A 99 -0.21 -19.66 1.11
CA ALA A 99 1.05 -19.99 0.43
C ALA A 99 0.85 -20.19 -1.08
N ALA A 100 -0.26 -20.80 -1.49
CA ALA A 100 -0.62 -20.96 -2.90
C ALA A 100 -0.84 -19.60 -3.60
N HIS A 101 -1.59 -18.68 -3.00
CA HIS A 101 -1.76 -17.32 -3.54
C HIS A 101 -0.44 -16.53 -3.52
N TYR A 102 0.30 -16.57 -2.42
CA TYR A 102 1.57 -15.86 -2.26
C TYR A 102 2.62 -16.24 -3.32
N GLY A 103 2.63 -17.50 -3.75
CA GLY A 103 3.50 -18.01 -4.81
C GLY A 103 2.90 -17.92 -6.22
N SER A 104 1.66 -17.48 -6.38
CA SER A 104 0.92 -17.63 -7.64
C SER A 104 1.43 -16.69 -8.75
N PRO A 105 1.26 -17.08 -10.03
CA PRO A 105 1.53 -16.18 -11.15
C PRO A 105 0.70 -14.89 -11.11
N GLU A 106 -0.54 -14.94 -10.58
CA GLU A 106 -1.40 -13.78 -10.42
C GLU A 106 -0.78 -12.74 -9.48
N VAL A 107 -0.31 -13.18 -8.29
CA VAL A 107 0.36 -12.28 -7.34
C VAL A 107 1.67 -11.76 -7.92
N GLN A 108 2.44 -12.59 -8.64
CA GLN A 108 3.65 -12.14 -9.31
C GLN A 108 3.35 -11.03 -10.34
N GLN A 109 2.30 -11.19 -11.16
CA GLN A 109 1.87 -10.18 -12.13
C GLN A 109 1.41 -8.89 -11.44
N ALA A 110 0.69 -9.00 -10.32
CA ALA A 110 0.27 -7.85 -9.52
C ALA A 110 1.48 -7.08 -8.95
N VAL A 111 2.49 -7.79 -8.42
CA VAL A 111 3.75 -7.19 -7.97
C VAL A 111 4.47 -6.49 -9.12
N SER A 112 4.60 -7.13 -10.29
CA SER A 112 5.22 -6.48 -11.44
C SER A 112 4.44 -5.26 -11.94
N ALA A 113 3.11 -5.28 -11.87
CA ALA A 113 2.27 -4.14 -12.20
C ALA A 113 2.42 -3.00 -11.18
N ALA A 114 2.57 -3.32 -9.90
CA ALA A 114 2.85 -2.37 -8.83
C ALA A 114 4.15 -1.61 -9.09
N THR A 115 5.23 -2.34 -9.40
CA THR A 115 6.54 -1.74 -9.72
C THR A 115 6.48 -0.86 -10.96
N ARG A 116 5.85 -1.33 -12.06
CA ARG A 116 5.67 -0.49 -13.26
C ARG A 116 4.89 0.78 -12.98
N LEU A 117 3.87 0.72 -12.12
CA LEU A 117 3.10 1.90 -11.75
C LEU A 117 3.95 2.86 -10.91
N GLN A 118 4.67 2.34 -9.93
CA GLN A 118 5.62 3.12 -9.13
C GLN A 118 6.61 3.87 -10.03
N ASP A 119 7.20 3.18 -11.01
CA ASP A 119 8.14 3.78 -11.96
C ASP A 119 7.46 4.83 -12.85
N ALA A 120 6.23 4.58 -13.30
CA ALA A 120 5.47 5.53 -14.12
C ALA A 120 5.14 6.84 -13.39
N TYR A 121 4.96 6.80 -12.07
CA TYR A 121 4.80 7.99 -11.24
C TYR A 121 6.14 8.63 -10.82
N GLY A 122 7.27 7.98 -11.09
CA GLY A 122 8.59 8.45 -10.64
C GLY A 122 8.70 8.50 -9.11
N VAL A 123 8.11 7.53 -8.41
CA VAL A 123 8.13 7.51 -6.94
C VAL A 123 9.57 7.34 -6.45
N GLU A 124 10.03 8.24 -5.58
CA GLU A 124 11.39 8.20 -5.01
C GLU A 124 11.43 7.75 -3.55
N GLY A 125 10.26 7.68 -2.89
CA GLY A 125 10.14 7.31 -1.49
C GLY A 125 8.71 6.99 -1.08
N VAL A 126 8.54 6.59 0.18
CA VAL A 126 7.23 6.25 0.77
C VAL A 126 7.09 6.82 2.19
N PRO A 127 5.87 7.19 2.63
CA PRO A 127 4.62 7.15 1.87
C PRO A 127 4.54 8.26 0.80
N ALA A 128 3.93 7.95 -0.34
CA ALA A 128 3.72 8.91 -1.43
C ALA A 128 2.35 8.73 -2.08
N MET A 129 1.84 9.78 -2.70
CA MET A 129 0.50 9.85 -3.27
C MET A 129 0.56 10.17 -4.77
N GLY A 130 -0.07 9.32 -5.57
CA GLY A 130 -0.34 9.56 -6.99
C GLY A 130 -1.78 10.00 -7.22
N VAL A 131 -2.02 10.97 -8.11
CA VAL A 131 -3.37 11.44 -8.45
C VAL A 131 -3.61 11.33 -9.96
N ALA A 132 -4.66 10.60 -10.32
CA ALA A 132 -5.19 10.47 -11.68
C ALA A 132 -4.17 10.10 -12.77
N GLY A 133 -3.12 9.34 -12.44
CA GLY A 133 -2.06 8.96 -13.38
C GLY A 133 -1.19 10.12 -13.85
N ARG A 134 -1.33 11.30 -13.24
CA ARG A 134 -0.75 12.57 -13.71
C ARG A 134 0.17 13.24 -12.70
N PHE A 135 -0.24 13.23 -11.44
CA PHE A 135 0.43 14.01 -10.39
C PHE A 135 1.00 13.13 -9.30
N TYR A 136 2.06 13.61 -8.66
CA TYR A 136 2.76 12.96 -7.57
C TYR A 136 2.99 13.98 -6.44
N THR A 137 2.81 13.55 -5.20
CA THR A 137 3.19 14.33 -4.01
C THR A 137 3.55 13.40 -2.86
N ASP A 138 4.39 13.87 -1.94
CA ASP A 138 4.78 13.15 -0.73
C ASP A 138 5.01 14.14 0.42
N GLY A 139 5.42 13.63 1.58
CA GLY A 139 5.71 14.44 2.75
C GLY A 139 6.90 15.39 2.57
N THR A 140 7.81 15.13 1.64
CA THR A 140 8.96 16.00 1.35
C THR A 140 8.50 17.19 0.52
N ILE A 141 7.77 16.94 -0.57
CA ILE A 141 7.22 17.98 -1.47
C ILE A 141 6.23 18.86 -0.71
N ALA A 142 5.30 18.25 0.02
CA ALA A 142 4.25 18.97 0.74
C ALA A 142 4.66 19.40 2.15
N THR A 143 5.92 19.19 2.56
CA THR A 143 6.45 19.41 3.93
C THR A 143 5.90 18.45 5.00
N THR A 144 4.68 17.92 4.85
CA THR A 144 4.07 16.92 5.75
C THR A 144 3.08 16.04 4.98
N MET A 145 2.81 14.83 5.47
CA MET A 145 1.76 13.97 4.87
C MET A 145 0.35 14.53 5.02
N GLN A 146 0.08 15.31 6.08
CA GLN A 146 -1.19 16.01 6.22
C GLN A 146 -1.39 17.03 5.10
N ARG A 147 -0.35 17.81 4.79
CA ARG A 147 -0.37 18.73 3.64
C ARG A 147 -0.41 17.98 2.31
N ALA A 148 0.24 16.83 2.20
CA ALA A 148 0.15 15.99 1.00
C ALA A 148 -1.31 15.61 0.71
N LEU A 149 -2.11 15.24 1.72
CA LEU A 149 -3.55 14.99 1.52
C LEU A 149 -4.33 16.24 1.07
N GLN A 150 -4.00 17.42 1.59
CA GLN A 150 -4.60 18.68 1.13
C GLN A 150 -4.26 18.97 -0.34
N VAL A 151 -3.02 18.67 -0.76
CA VAL A 151 -2.59 18.77 -2.16
C VAL A 151 -3.35 17.75 -3.01
N VAL A 152 -3.51 16.52 -2.54
CA VAL A 152 -4.32 15.49 -3.22
C VAL A 152 -5.76 15.95 -3.43
N ASP A 153 -6.40 16.53 -2.41
CA ASP A 153 -7.76 17.06 -2.51
C ASP A 153 -7.86 18.19 -3.56
N TYR A 154 -6.88 19.09 -3.57
CA TYR A 154 -6.78 20.15 -4.58
C TYR A 154 -6.63 19.57 -6.00
N LEU A 155 -5.70 18.64 -6.19
CA LEU A 155 -5.46 18.01 -7.50
C LEU A 155 -6.67 17.20 -7.99
N LEU A 156 -7.37 16.52 -7.08
CA LEU A 156 -8.63 15.84 -7.42
C LEU A 156 -9.69 16.82 -7.92
N ALA A 157 -9.82 17.99 -7.28
CA ALA A 157 -10.75 19.02 -7.73
C ALA A 157 -10.36 19.55 -9.13
N GLU A 158 -9.08 19.77 -9.40
CA GLU A 158 -8.60 20.21 -10.71
C GLU A 158 -8.93 19.18 -11.81
N VAL A 159 -8.62 17.91 -11.57
CA VAL A 159 -8.92 16.81 -12.51
C VAL A 159 -10.42 16.73 -12.79
N ARG A 160 -11.26 16.86 -11.76
CA ARG A 160 -12.74 16.83 -11.91
C ARG A 160 -13.27 18.04 -12.68
N SER A 161 -12.58 19.17 -12.59
CA SER A 161 -12.90 20.37 -13.38
C SER A 161 -12.41 20.31 -14.83
N GLY A 162 -11.72 19.23 -15.23
CA GLY A 162 -11.15 19.07 -16.57
C GLY A 162 -9.85 19.85 -16.80
N ARG A 163 -9.16 20.24 -15.72
CA ARG A 163 -7.87 20.95 -15.75
C ARG A 163 -6.69 19.98 -15.53
#